data_AF-A0A182SY60-F1
#
_entry.id   AF-A0A182SY60-F1
#
_cell.length_a   1.000
_cell.length_b   1.000
_cell.length_c   1.000
_cell.angle_alpha   90.00
_cell.angle_beta   90.00
_cell.angle_gamma   90.00
#
_symmetry.space_group_name_H-M   'P 1'
#
loop_
_entity.id
_entity.type
_entity.pdbx_description
1 polymer ?
#
loop_
_entity_poly.entity_id
_entity_poly.type
_entity_poly.pdbx_seq_one_letter_code
_entity_poly.pdbx_strand_id
1 'polypeptide(L)'
;MMNSSNFCQQLGATLVRNFKLKIRDSRKTIAEVFLPLYTLGTLIVLKILIPNPNFPAITEPRGAATLFEHFQHHKAHTIAVLPQPNSSTTVPFLSEVNELWMSNRRHQPGIHPIKWMIYETPEELLAAYWRDPSKMPLALIFHSDDPLFGPLRYEIRTNPSFFVTPSTTELYSSLVTCRQSDSYWSAVIPIETGDSCPVNQYYYSGFVALQTLLDYTKIRIVTQNEELQIPHITLEMFPKEAYTGNWMVAFRLVIPIYMVMALSQFITYLLILIVGEKENHIKEGLKIMGLRDSVFWCGWFVIYAVFVTFLSFVSVILVFSLGVFQNTNYLPVFILILLYSFSVILIGFMITPFFDNSRTAGILGNFAVNIMSLLYFLQVFIDDTHTSAALWTVSLISPTGFALAMDKILVLDISGQGVTLNNLWTGPGIPIGGSILMLVVDILLYAALAFYFDCVIPSDHGTKQKPCFCLNKNYWCKKKVPKVPLLNGESANSFNNALEDQARDVEPVSREMRGKEAIRIVDLYKTFHSCRKPAVNAVNGINLTIYEGQITAILGHNGAGKSTL
;
A
#
# COMPACT_ATOMS: atom_id res chain seq x y z
N MET A 1 -29.33 -30.63 -34.58
CA MET A 1 -28.20 -29.70 -34.37
C MET A 1 -28.70 -28.29 -34.02
N MET A 2 -29.46 -28.12 -32.92
CA MET A 2 -29.87 -26.81 -32.39
C MET A 2 -29.60 -26.86 -30.88
N ASN A 3 -28.54 -26.19 -30.40
CA ASN A 3 -28.41 -25.74 -28.99
C ASN A 3 -27.05 -25.10 -28.63
N SER A 4 -26.06 -25.07 -29.51
CA SER A 4 -24.78 -24.37 -29.28
C SER A 4 -24.80 -22.90 -29.74
N SER A 5 -25.74 -22.52 -30.61
CA SER A 5 -25.88 -21.17 -31.19
C SER A 5 -26.31 -20.09 -30.19
N ASN A 6 -26.89 -20.46 -29.04
CA ASN A 6 -27.52 -19.47 -28.15
C ASN A 6 -26.55 -18.84 -27.14
N PHE A 7 -25.48 -19.51 -26.70
CA PHE A 7 -24.61 -18.94 -25.64
C PHE A 7 -23.79 -17.76 -26.14
N CYS A 8 -23.09 -17.89 -27.27
CA CYS A 8 -22.27 -16.81 -27.81
C CYS A 8 -23.11 -15.63 -28.32
N GLN A 9 -24.29 -15.91 -28.89
CA GLN A 9 -25.23 -14.85 -29.30
C GLN A 9 -25.78 -14.10 -28.08
N GLN A 10 -26.20 -14.82 -27.03
CA GLN A 10 -26.61 -14.21 -25.77
C GLN A 10 -25.47 -13.39 -25.15
N LEU A 11 -24.25 -13.94 -25.10
CA LEU A 11 -23.08 -13.24 -24.57
C LEU A 11 -22.79 -11.97 -25.37
N GLY A 12 -22.77 -12.03 -26.70
CA GLY A 12 -22.59 -10.86 -27.55
C GLY A 12 -23.64 -9.78 -27.30
N ALA A 13 -24.92 -10.16 -27.19
CA ALA A 13 -25.99 -9.22 -26.87
C ALA A 13 -25.84 -8.61 -25.46
N THR A 14 -25.48 -9.41 -24.46
CA THR A 14 -25.20 -8.94 -23.09
C THR A 14 -24.00 -8.00 -23.06
N LEU A 15 -22.95 -8.28 -23.84
CA LEU A 15 -21.78 -7.41 -23.95
C LEU A 15 -22.15 -6.05 -24.57
N VAL A 16 -22.89 -6.04 -25.68
CA VAL A 16 -23.35 -4.79 -26.31
C VAL A 16 -24.22 -3.99 -25.35
N ARG A 17 -25.13 -4.66 -24.62
CA ARG A 17 -25.97 -4.02 -23.60
C ARG A 17 -25.12 -3.38 -22.51
N ASN A 18 -24.21 -4.13 -21.90
CA ASN A 18 -23.38 -3.67 -20.79
C ASN A 18 -22.40 -2.56 -21.23
N PHE A 19 -21.90 -2.61 -22.46
CA PHE A 19 -21.11 -1.54 -23.05
C PHE A 19 -21.94 -0.25 -23.24
N LYS A 20 -23.16 -0.37 -23.78
CA LYS A 20 -24.09 0.77 -23.88
C LYS A 20 -24.48 1.34 -22.51
N LEU A 21 -24.61 0.50 -21.48
CA LEU A 21 -24.84 0.96 -20.11
C LEU A 21 -23.67 1.82 -19.61
N LYS A 22 -22.42 1.38 -19.84
CA LYS A 22 -21.22 2.16 -19.50
C LYS A 22 -21.12 3.50 -20.27
N ILE A 23 -21.55 3.54 -21.54
CA ILE A 23 -21.61 4.79 -22.32
C ILE A 23 -22.69 5.74 -21.78
N ARG A 24 -23.87 5.21 -21.47
CA ARG A 24 -24.99 6.02 -20.97
C ARG A 24 -24.67 6.64 -19.61
N ASP A 25 -23.99 5.89 -18.73
CA ASP A 25 -23.55 6.35 -17.42
C ASP A 25 -22.13 6.94 -17.47
N SER A 26 -21.86 7.81 -18.45
CA SER A 26 -20.52 8.36 -18.73
C SER A 26 -19.84 9.01 -17.52
N ARG A 27 -20.60 9.67 -16.64
CA ARG A 27 -20.06 10.27 -15.40
C ARG A 27 -19.48 9.21 -14.45
N LYS A 28 -20.14 8.06 -14.33
CA LYS A 28 -19.67 6.98 -13.44
C LYS A 28 -18.45 6.31 -14.03
N THR A 29 -18.43 6.07 -15.34
CA THR A 29 -17.28 5.45 -16.02
C THR A 29 -16.07 6.36 -16.09
N ILE A 30 -16.25 7.67 -16.24
CA ILE A 30 -15.15 8.65 -16.10
C ILE A 30 -14.59 8.61 -14.67
N ALA A 31 -15.45 8.62 -13.66
CA ALA A 31 -15.00 8.55 -12.27
C ALA A 31 -14.30 7.22 -11.94
N GLU A 32 -14.76 6.11 -12.52
CA GLU A 32 -14.16 4.77 -12.40
C GLU A 32 -12.74 4.71 -12.94
N VAL A 33 -12.41 5.48 -13.99
CA VAL A 33 -11.04 5.58 -14.54
C VAL A 33 -10.22 6.63 -13.80
N PHE A 34 -10.80 7.81 -13.56
CA PHE A 34 -10.09 8.94 -13.00
C PHE A 34 -9.66 8.70 -11.56
N LEU A 35 -10.48 8.05 -10.73
CA LEU A 35 -10.20 7.93 -9.31
C LEU A 35 -9.01 7.00 -8.98
N PRO A 36 -8.84 5.82 -9.61
CA PRO A 36 -7.60 5.03 -9.52
C PRO A 36 -6.36 5.79 -10.02
N LEU A 37 -6.48 6.52 -11.13
CA LEU A 37 -5.35 7.25 -11.70
C LEU A 37 -4.97 8.47 -10.87
N TYR A 38 -5.96 9.18 -10.32
CA TYR A 38 -5.76 10.30 -9.42
C TYR A 38 -5.09 9.86 -8.12
N THR A 39 -5.56 8.76 -7.52
CA THR A 39 -4.91 8.20 -6.32
C THR A 39 -3.47 7.81 -6.62
N LEU A 40 -3.21 7.01 -7.67
CA LEU A 40 -1.82 6.74 -8.12
C LEU A 40 -1.00 8.02 -8.37
N GLY A 41 -1.62 9.06 -8.93
CA GLY A 41 -0.99 10.37 -9.11
C GLY A 41 -0.63 11.08 -7.79
N THR A 42 -1.42 10.94 -6.72
CA THR A 42 -1.04 11.53 -5.42
C THR A 42 0.14 10.80 -4.75
N LEU A 43 0.44 9.57 -5.15
CA LEU A 43 1.66 8.84 -4.76
C LEU A 43 2.92 9.62 -5.20
N ILE A 44 2.83 10.42 -6.26
CA ILE A 44 3.90 11.34 -6.71
C ILE A 44 4.22 12.38 -5.64
N VAL A 45 3.19 13.03 -5.10
CA VAL A 45 3.36 14.07 -4.09
C VAL A 45 4.02 13.46 -2.86
N LEU A 46 3.58 12.26 -2.47
CA LEU A 46 4.20 11.50 -1.39
C LEU A 46 5.66 11.16 -1.68
N LYS A 47 5.98 10.67 -2.89
CA LYS A 47 7.36 10.33 -3.26
C LYS A 47 8.28 11.57 -3.33
N ILE A 48 7.79 12.71 -3.82
CA ILE A 48 8.57 13.97 -3.85
C ILE A 48 8.80 14.51 -2.44
N LEU A 49 7.82 14.34 -1.54
CA LEU A 49 7.92 14.79 -0.15
C LEU A 49 8.94 13.97 0.65
N ILE A 50 9.12 12.68 0.33
CA ILE A 50 10.00 11.82 1.09
C ILE A 50 11.36 11.69 0.35
N PRO A 51 12.51 11.97 1.01
CA PRO A 51 13.83 11.93 0.37
C PRO A 51 14.20 10.54 -0.19
N ASN A 52 15.32 10.40 -0.92
CA ASN A 52 15.84 9.09 -1.39
C ASN A 52 16.59 8.30 -0.30
N PRO A 53 16.19 7.06 0.06
CA PRO A 53 16.72 6.32 1.23
C PRO A 53 18.16 5.89 1.08
N ASN A 54 18.68 5.91 -0.15
CA ASN A 54 19.98 5.37 -0.45
C ASN A 54 21.03 6.48 -0.40
N PHE A 55 21.94 6.36 0.57
CA PHE A 55 23.12 7.19 0.62
C PHE A 55 24.30 6.43 -0.01
N PRO A 56 24.95 7.00 -1.03
CA PRO A 56 26.11 6.35 -1.66
C PRO A 56 27.27 6.20 -0.67
N ALA A 57 28.18 5.28 -0.97
CA ALA A 57 29.41 5.12 -0.22
C ALA A 57 30.30 6.37 -0.39
N ILE A 58 30.92 6.80 0.69
CA ILE A 58 31.90 7.88 0.72
C ILE A 58 33.27 7.19 0.79
N THR A 59 33.95 7.12 -0.36
CA THR A 59 35.24 6.43 -0.50
C THR A 59 36.44 7.32 -0.21
N GLU A 60 36.28 8.63 -0.40
CA GLU A 60 37.33 9.62 -0.15
C GLU A 60 37.05 10.36 1.17
N PRO A 61 38.06 10.57 2.03
CA PRO A 61 37.92 11.44 3.18
C PRO A 61 37.58 12.86 2.72
N ARG A 62 36.64 13.51 3.43
CA ARG A 62 36.14 14.85 3.10
C ARG A 62 36.24 15.78 4.31
N GLY A 63 36.24 17.09 4.04
CA GLY A 63 36.22 18.13 5.07
C GLY A 63 37.58 18.34 5.74
N ALA A 64 38.66 18.39 4.96
CA ALA A 64 39.99 18.69 5.46
C ALA A 64 40.02 20.12 6.02
N ALA A 65 40.04 20.24 7.34
CA ALA A 65 40.13 21.52 8.03
C ALA A 65 41.38 21.56 8.89
N THR A 66 42.07 22.70 8.93
CA THR A 66 43.20 22.86 9.85
C THR A 66 42.67 23.13 11.25
N LEU A 67 43.19 22.44 12.28
CA LEU A 67 42.63 22.44 13.64
C LEU A 67 42.33 23.85 14.21
N PHE A 68 43.15 24.83 13.86
CA PHE A 68 43.07 26.18 14.42
C PHE A 68 42.41 27.21 13.51
N GLU A 69 42.06 26.87 12.26
CA GLU A 69 41.52 27.81 11.26
C GLU A 69 40.29 28.55 11.79
N HIS A 70 39.32 27.79 12.30
CA HIS A 70 38.07 28.36 12.78
C HIS A 70 38.22 29.09 14.11
N PHE A 71 39.13 28.60 14.96
CA PHE A 71 39.47 29.24 16.23
C PHE A 71 40.11 30.63 16.00
N GLN A 72 40.90 30.80 14.93
CA GLN A 72 41.53 32.08 14.55
C GLN A 72 40.53 33.15 14.10
N HIS A 73 39.44 32.76 13.45
CA HIS A 73 38.46 33.71 12.93
C HIS A 73 37.43 34.19 13.97
N HIS A 74 37.50 33.70 15.21
CA HIS A 74 36.62 34.12 16.30
C HIS A 74 36.96 35.54 16.78
N LYS A 75 36.07 36.50 16.47
CA LYS A 75 36.27 37.96 16.62
C LYS A 75 36.61 38.48 18.04
N ALA A 76 36.52 37.66 19.09
CA ALA A 76 36.73 38.11 20.47
C ALA A 76 37.82 37.36 21.26
N HIS A 77 38.26 36.16 20.86
CA HIS A 77 39.19 35.28 21.62
C HIS A 77 39.05 35.35 23.16
N THR A 78 37.85 35.59 23.66
CA THR A 78 37.57 35.74 25.09
C THR A 78 37.18 34.39 25.63
N ILE A 79 37.92 33.92 26.63
CA ILE A 79 37.64 32.66 27.30
C ILE A 79 37.45 32.98 28.78
N ALA A 80 36.28 32.61 29.31
CA ALA A 80 36.02 32.74 30.73
C ALA A 80 36.76 31.63 31.48
N VAL A 81 37.40 31.95 32.60
CA VAL A 81 38.16 30.98 33.41
C VAL A 81 37.67 31.03 34.84
N LEU A 82 37.39 29.86 35.40
CA LEU A 82 37.12 29.66 36.82
C LEU A 82 38.29 28.84 37.41
N PRO A 83 39.23 29.48 38.12
CA PRO A 83 40.28 28.79 38.85
C PRO A 83 39.71 28.12 40.10
N GLN A 84 40.44 27.14 40.64
CA GLN A 84 40.09 26.57 41.93
C GLN A 84 40.38 27.59 43.05
N PRO A 85 39.52 27.70 44.10
CA PRO A 85 39.77 28.60 45.21
C PRO A 85 41.16 28.36 45.83
N ASN A 86 41.93 29.44 45.97
CA ASN A 86 43.32 29.49 46.47
C ASN A 86 44.44 29.01 45.52
N SER A 87 44.16 28.76 44.23
CA SER A 87 45.21 28.45 43.25
C SER A 87 45.92 29.71 42.75
N SER A 88 47.20 29.89 43.08
CA SER A 88 48.07 30.94 42.51
C SER A 88 48.73 30.52 41.19
N THR A 89 48.63 29.25 40.81
CA THR A 89 49.34 28.65 39.67
C THR A 89 48.52 28.65 38.37
N THR A 90 47.22 28.97 38.44
CA THR A 90 46.36 29.05 37.25
C THR A 90 46.77 30.20 36.31
N VAL A 91 47.04 31.40 36.84
CA VAL A 91 47.41 32.56 36.00
C VAL A 91 48.74 32.35 35.27
N PRO A 92 49.83 31.88 35.91
CA PRO A 92 51.07 31.55 35.21
C PRO A 92 50.89 30.43 34.17
N PHE A 93 50.03 29.44 34.43
CA PHE A 93 49.73 28.41 33.43
C PHE A 93 49.04 29.00 32.19
N LEU A 94 48.08 29.91 32.36
CA LEU A 94 47.42 30.58 31.23
C LEU A 94 48.35 31.51 30.44
N SER A 95 49.38 32.09 31.07
CA SER A 95 50.42 32.83 30.33
C SER A 95 51.24 31.91 29.45
N GLU A 96 51.62 30.72 29.93
CA GLU A 96 52.31 29.70 29.12
C GLU A 96 51.47 29.26 27.92
N VAL A 97 50.15 29.10 28.10
CA VAL A 97 49.22 28.79 27.00
C VAL A 97 49.25 29.89 25.93
N ASN A 98 49.24 31.16 26.35
CA ASN A 98 49.33 32.30 25.43
C ASN A 98 50.69 32.37 24.73
N GLU A 99 51.78 32.05 25.42
CA GLU A 99 53.11 31.96 24.80
C GLU A 99 53.17 30.86 23.75
N LEU A 100 52.61 29.68 24.02
CA LEU A 100 52.54 28.58 23.05
C LEU A 100 51.68 28.97 21.83
N TRP A 101 50.51 29.59 22.06
CA TRP A 101 49.64 30.10 21.00
C TRP A 101 50.35 31.09 20.09
N MET A 102 51.08 32.05 20.67
CA MET A 102 51.79 33.09 19.93
C MET A 102 53.07 32.58 19.26
N SER A 103 53.82 31.68 19.90
CA SER A 103 55.08 31.14 19.36
C SER A 103 54.87 30.31 18.09
N ASN A 104 53.79 29.53 18.06
CA ASN A 104 53.50 28.63 16.94
C ASN A 104 53.08 29.37 15.65
N ARG A 105 52.77 30.67 15.73
CA ARG A 105 52.04 31.38 14.67
C ARG A 105 52.49 32.81 14.37
N ARG A 106 53.67 33.25 14.82
CA ARG A 106 54.18 34.64 14.70
C ARG A 106 54.16 35.25 13.28
N HIS A 107 54.02 34.43 12.22
CA HIS A 107 54.05 34.86 10.82
C HIS A 107 52.68 34.91 10.12
N GLN A 108 51.57 34.59 10.81
CA GLN A 108 50.23 34.65 10.22
C GLN A 108 49.52 35.97 10.59
N PRO A 109 48.99 36.75 9.61
CA PRO A 109 48.29 38.00 9.88
C PRO A 109 46.92 37.74 10.53
N GLY A 110 46.60 38.50 11.59
CA GLY A 110 45.28 38.45 12.26
C GLY A 110 45.21 37.65 13.56
N ILE A 111 46.35 37.27 14.15
CA ILE A 111 46.38 36.51 15.41
C ILE A 111 46.43 37.46 16.60
N HIS A 112 45.47 37.29 17.50
CA HIS A 112 45.40 38.00 18.77
C HIS A 112 45.68 37.05 19.94
N PRO A 113 46.27 37.55 21.04
CA PRO A 113 46.42 36.76 22.26
C PRO A 113 45.04 36.40 22.83
N ILE A 114 44.94 35.24 23.49
CA ILE A 114 43.70 34.81 24.12
C ILE A 114 43.45 35.70 25.34
N LYS A 115 42.26 36.30 25.39
CA LYS A 115 41.83 37.15 26.51
C LYS A 115 41.13 36.30 27.56
N TRP A 116 41.85 36.01 28.64
CA TRP A 116 41.33 35.27 29.78
C TRP A 116 40.51 36.20 30.70
N MET A 117 39.23 35.86 30.92
CA MET A 117 38.36 36.55 31.88
C MET A 117 38.21 35.67 33.11
N ILE A 118 38.89 36.02 34.19
CA ILE A 118 38.93 35.21 35.42
C ILE A 118 37.74 35.60 36.30
N TYR A 119 37.04 34.60 36.81
CA TYR A 119 35.92 34.72 37.77
C TYR A 119 36.26 33.98 39.05
N GLU A 120 35.83 34.49 40.21
CA GLU A 120 36.17 33.87 41.50
C GLU A 120 35.19 32.77 41.89
N THR A 121 33.92 32.90 41.49
CA THR A 121 32.86 31.96 41.85
C THR A 121 32.07 31.47 40.63
N PRO A 122 31.50 30.25 40.69
CA PRO A 122 30.60 29.75 39.66
C PRO A 122 29.39 30.67 39.44
N GLU A 123 28.86 31.29 40.49
CA GLU A 123 27.71 32.19 40.43
C GLU A 123 28.04 33.48 39.67
N GLU A 124 29.25 34.03 39.86
CA GLU A 124 29.71 35.21 39.14
C GLU A 124 29.91 34.93 37.65
N LEU A 125 30.52 33.78 37.33
CA LEU A 125 30.65 33.29 35.95
C LEU A 125 29.28 33.19 35.26
N LEU A 126 28.31 32.56 35.93
CA LEU A 126 26.95 32.39 35.39
C LEU A 126 26.23 33.75 35.28
N ALA A 127 26.35 34.63 36.26
CA ALA A 127 25.74 35.97 36.21
C ALA A 127 26.31 36.82 35.07
N ALA A 128 27.63 36.73 34.83
CA ALA A 128 28.29 37.40 33.72
C ALA A 128 27.88 36.83 32.36
N TYR A 129 27.70 35.50 32.27
CA TYR A 129 27.12 34.84 31.10
C TYR A 129 25.69 35.34 30.82
N TRP A 130 24.81 35.38 31.82
CA TRP A 130 23.43 35.86 31.63
C TRP A 130 23.34 37.34 31.27
N ARG A 131 24.33 38.15 31.65
CA ARG A 131 24.39 39.58 31.31
C ARG A 131 24.76 39.80 29.84
N ASP A 132 25.70 39.03 29.30
CA ASP A 132 26.09 39.13 27.88
C ASP A 132 26.60 37.78 27.34
N PRO A 133 25.69 36.89 26.91
CA PRO A 133 26.06 35.57 26.39
C PRO A 133 26.97 35.67 25.16
N SER A 134 26.85 36.76 24.39
CA SER A 134 27.55 36.91 23.12
C SER A 134 29.07 37.04 23.25
N LYS A 135 29.56 37.42 24.45
CA LYS A 135 30.98 37.64 24.74
C LYS A 135 31.70 36.42 25.32
N MET A 136 30.96 35.34 25.60
CA MET A 136 31.49 34.14 26.24
C MET A 136 31.23 32.91 25.36
N PRO A 137 32.03 32.67 24.32
CA PRO A 137 31.89 31.47 23.49
C PRO A 137 32.32 30.18 24.22
N LEU A 138 33.32 30.29 25.10
CA LEU A 138 33.92 29.17 25.83
C LEU A 138 34.20 29.58 27.29
N ALA A 139 34.08 28.61 28.20
CA ALA A 139 34.52 28.71 29.58
C ALA A 139 35.39 27.51 29.97
N LEU A 140 36.43 27.76 30.77
CA LEU A 140 37.38 26.77 31.26
C LEU A 140 37.31 26.74 32.80
N ILE A 141 37.02 25.58 33.36
CA ILE A 141 36.91 25.38 34.81
C ILE A 141 38.01 24.42 35.24
N PHE A 142 38.85 24.84 36.18
CA PHE A 142 39.90 23.98 36.74
C PHE A 142 39.38 23.25 37.98
N HIS A 143 39.58 21.93 38.01
CA HIS A 143 39.25 21.04 39.13
C HIS A 143 40.50 20.51 39.86
N SER A 144 41.69 20.86 39.37
CA SER A 144 42.97 20.49 39.97
C SER A 144 43.54 21.63 40.82
N ASP A 145 44.07 21.29 42.00
CA ASP A 145 44.65 22.26 42.93
C ASP A 145 45.81 23.04 42.29
N ASP A 146 46.56 22.39 41.39
CA ASP A 146 47.72 22.97 40.72
C ASP A 146 47.91 22.50 39.26
N PRO A 147 47.54 23.31 38.25
CA PRO A 147 47.74 22.98 36.84
C PRO A 147 49.22 22.94 36.40
N LEU A 148 50.15 23.59 37.12
CA LEU A 148 51.57 23.61 36.75
C LEU A 148 52.27 22.33 37.18
N PHE A 149 52.21 21.99 38.46
CA PHE A 149 52.97 20.88 39.05
C PHE A 149 52.13 19.60 39.23
N GLY A 150 50.80 19.72 39.34
CA GLY A 150 49.88 18.61 39.56
C GLY A 150 49.29 18.00 38.28
N PRO A 151 48.40 17.00 38.40
CA PRO A 151 47.64 16.44 37.28
C PRO A 151 46.65 17.47 36.74
N LEU A 152 46.66 17.69 35.43
CA LEU A 152 45.78 18.64 34.76
C LEU A 152 44.35 18.08 34.72
N ARG A 153 43.42 18.67 35.50
CA ARG A 153 41.99 18.34 35.49
C ARG A 153 41.18 19.59 35.22
N TYR A 154 40.51 19.63 34.08
CA TYR A 154 39.69 20.76 33.67
C TYR A 154 38.39 20.30 33.00
N GLU A 155 37.43 21.22 32.95
CA GLU A 155 36.18 21.09 32.22
C GLU A 155 36.05 22.30 31.29
N ILE A 156 35.86 22.05 29.99
CA ILE A 156 35.56 23.09 29.01
C ILE A 156 34.05 23.09 28.81
N ARG A 157 33.42 24.25 28.99
CA ARG A 157 32.01 24.48 28.69
C ARG A 157 31.90 25.34 27.43
N THR A 158 31.04 24.91 26.51
CA THR A 158 30.70 25.66 25.30
C THR A 158 29.41 26.45 25.52
N ASN A 159 29.27 27.55 24.79
CA ASN A 159 28.07 28.35 24.86
C ASN A 159 26.95 27.78 23.96
N PRO A 160 25.81 27.34 24.53
CA PRO A 160 24.71 26.75 23.77
C PRO A 160 24.01 27.74 22.82
N SER A 161 24.16 29.05 23.03
CA SER A 161 23.60 30.07 22.12
C SER A 161 24.36 30.19 20.80
N PHE A 162 25.60 29.67 20.71
CA PHE A 162 26.39 29.65 19.46
C PHE A 162 26.49 28.25 18.89
N PHE A 163 26.95 27.29 19.69
CA PHE A 163 27.15 25.92 19.27
C PHE A 163 26.74 24.97 20.39
N VAL A 164 25.77 24.11 20.12
CA VAL A 164 25.39 23.02 21.03
C VAL A 164 26.29 21.84 20.71
N THR A 165 27.27 21.51 21.54
CA THR A 165 28.09 20.30 21.32
C THR A 165 27.34 19.06 21.81
N PRO A 166 27.49 17.91 21.14
CA PRO A 166 26.89 16.66 21.60
C PRO A 166 27.47 16.23 22.96
N SER A 167 26.80 15.28 23.64
CA SER A 167 27.32 14.74 24.89
C SER A 167 28.52 13.85 24.63
N THR A 168 29.56 13.93 25.49
CA THR A 168 30.73 13.04 25.43
C THR A 168 30.38 11.57 25.73
N THR A 169 29.18 11.29 26.25
CA THR A 169 28.69 9.92 26.48
C THR A 169 28.08 9.28 25.22
N GLU A 170 27.71 10.09 24.22
CA GLU A 170 27.12 9.60 22.97
C GLU A 170 28.22 9.33 21.94
N LEU A 171 28.69 8.07 21.90
CA LEU A 171 29.77 7.66 20.99
C LEU A 171 29.33 7.57 19.52
N TYR A 172 28.04 7.38 19.26
CA TYR A 172 27.50 7.11 17.93
C TYR A 172 26.28 7.98 17.64
N SER A 173 26.28 8.63 16.47
CA SER A 173 25.11 9.29 15.90
C SER A 173 24.46 8.41 14.81
N SER A 174 23.31 8.82 14.29
CA SER A 174 22.66 8.07 13.21
C SER A 174 23.56 7.97 11.97
N LEU A 175 23.58 6.81 11.28
CA LEU A 175 24.42 6.58 10.09
C LEU A 175 24.09 7.50 8.89
N VAL A 176 22.97 8.23 8.98
CA VAL A 176 22.55 9.29 8.04
C VAL A 176 23.32 10.59 8.26
N THR A 177 23.67 10.91 9.51
CA THR A 177 24.37 12.15 9.85
C THR A 177 25.78 12.20 9.25
N CYS A 178 26.27 13.42 8.99
CA CYS A 178 27.53 13.68 8.27
C CYS A 178 27.62 12.93 6.93
N ARG A 179 26.54 12.95 6.14
CA ARG A 179 26.52 12.57 4.71
C ARG A 179 25.92 13.73 3.92
N GLN A 180 26.43 13.96 2.70
CA GLN A 180 25.88 14.99 1.81
C GLN A 180 24.43 14.64 1.44
N SER A 181 23.46 15.49 1.77
CA SER A 181 22.06 15.33 1.36
C SER A 181 21.85 16.01 0.02
N ASP A 182 21.66 15.24 -1.05
CA ASP A 182 21.19 15.71 -2.36
C ASP A 182 19.65 15.77 -2.42
N SER A 183 19.00 16.18 -1.33
CA SER A 183 17.55 16.39 -1.34
C SER A 183 17.20 17.78 -1.87
N TYR A 184 16.11 17.89 -2.64
CA TYR A 184 15.57 19.17 -3.13
C TYR A 184 15.35 20.23 -2.01
N TRP A 185 15.18 19.79 -0.75
CA TRP A 185 15.00 20.65 0.44
C TRP A 185 16.29 20.97 1.21
N SER A 186 17.43 20.35 0.89
CA SER A 186 18.73 20.63 1.52
C SER A 186 19.52 21.76 0.84
N ALA A 187 18.99 22.35 -0.24
CA ALA A 187 19.59 23.49 -0.91
C ALA A 187 19.67 24.78 -0.06
N VAL A 188 19.08 24.80 1.15
CA VAL A 188 19.13 25.96 2.05
C VAL A 188 20.21 25.83 3.13
N ILE A 189 20.84 24.66 3.31
CA ILE A 189 21.92 24.52 4.29
C ILE A 189 23.07 23.69 3.67
N PRO A 190 24.15 24.35 3.22
CA PRO A 190 25.32 23.65 2.73
C PRO A 190 25.96 22.85 3.87
N ILE A 191 26.29 21.61 3.57
CA ILE A 191 27.00 20.71 4.48
C ILE A 191 28.45 21.16 4.49
N GLU A 192 28.76 22.03 5.45
CA GLU A 192 29.91 22.03 6.37
C GLU A 192 29.57 22.98 7.53
N THR A 193 28.44 22.73 8.20
CA THR A 193 28.07 23.43 9.43
C THR A 193 27.57 22.40 10.46
N GLY A 194 27.68 22.75 11.74
CA GLY A 194 27.46 21.85 12.88
C GLY A 194 26.11 21.10 12.91
N ASP A 195 25.11 21.57 12.17
CA ASP A 195 23.78 20.96 12.12
C ASP A 195 23.72 19.66 11.29
N SER A 196 24.63 19.50 10.32
CA SER A 196 24.70 18.30 9.48
C SER A 196 25.55 17.18 10.09
N CYS A 197 26.51 17.57 10.93
CA CYS A 197 27.42 16.67 11.63
C CYS A 197 27.67 17.18 13.05
N PRO A 198 27.00 16.58 14.07
CA PRO A 198 27.13 17.02 15.46
C PRO A 198 28.58 17.02 15.96
N VAL A 199 29.41 16.07 15.51
CA VAL A 199 30.83 15.99 15.91
C VAL A 199 31.61 17.23 15.48
N ASN A 200 31.28 17.84 14.34
CA ASN A 200 31.96 19.05 13.87
C ASN A 200 31.68 20.26 14.77
N GLN A 201 30.65 20.21 15.64
CA GLN A 201 30.40 21.29 16.61
C GLN A 201 31.54 21.43 17.62
N TYR A 202 32.32 20.37 17.91
CA TYR A 202 33.54 20.49 18.73
C TYR A 202 34.65 21.27 18.01
N TYR A 203 34.72 21.18 16.68
CA TYR A 203 35.64 21.97 15.88
C TYR A 203 35.17 23.44 15.78
N TYR A 204 33.91 23.67 15.42
CA TYR A 204 33.37 25.03 15.26
C TYR A 204 33.25 25.81 16.57
N SER A 205 32.98 25.14 17.70
CA SER A 205 32.99 25.80 19.01
C SER A 205 34.39 26.22 19.49
N GLY A 206 35.46 25.72 18.86
CA GLY A 206 36.83 25.92 19.32
C GLY A 206 37.23 25.02 20.48
N PHE A 207 36.37 24.07 20.89
CA PHE A 207 36.63 23.13 21.97
C PHE A 207 37.91 22.32 21.73
N VAL A 208 38.05 21.68 20.56
CA VAL A 208 39.23 20.84 20.24
C VAL A 208 40.51 21.68 20.17
N ALA A 209 40.40 22.91 19.65
CA ALA A 209 41.54 23.84 19.57
C ALA A 209 42.03 24.24 20.97
N LEU A 210 41.11 24.61 21.87
CA LEU A 210 41.45 24.95 23.26
C LEU A 210 42.01 23.73 24.02
N GLN A 211 41.38 22.57 23.88
CA GLN A 211 41.86 21.32 24.49
C GLN A 211 43.29 21.01 24.06
N THR A 212 43.58 21.08 22.76
CA THR A 212 44.92 20.84 22.23
C THR A 212 45.93 21.85 22.77
N LEU A 213 45.56 23.13 22.91
CA LEU A 213 46.45 24.14 23.50
C LEU A 213 46.78 23.84 24.96
N LEU A 214 45.79 23.47 25.77
CA LEU A 214 46.01 23.13 27.18
C LEU A 214 46.90 21.90 27.33
N ASP A 215 46.63 20.85 26.56
CA ASP A 215 47.35 19.58 26.62
C ASP A 215 48.80 19.74 26.16
N TYR A 216 49.06 20.40 25.03
CA TYR A 216 50.42 20.66 24.56
C TYR A 216 51.19 21.61 25.49
N THR A 217 50.52 22.58 26.12
CA THR A 217 51.15 23.43 27.14
C THR A 217 51.60 22.61 28.33
N LYS A 218 50.76 21.67 28.79
CA LYS A 218 51.15 20.76 29.87
C LYS A 218 52.30 19.84 29.48
N ILE A 219 52.27 19.27 28.28
CA ILE A 219 53.36 18.44 27.76
C ILE A 219 54.67 19.25 27.70
N ARG A 220 54.61 20.52 27.26
CA ARG A 220 55.75 21.44 27.21
C ARG A 220 56.37 21.67 28.59
N ILE A 221 55.53 21.97 29.58
CA ILE A 221 55.95 22.22 30.97
C ILE A 221 56.57 20.96 31.60
N VAL A 222 55.92 19.79 31.45
CA VAL A 222 56.38 18.54 32.05
C VAL A 222 57.68 18.03 31.41
N THR A 223 57.82 18.20 30.09
CA THR A 223 59.01 17.75 29.35
C THR A 223 60.17 18.74 29.45
N GLN A 224 59.94 19.95 29.98
CA GLN A 224 60.91 21.07 30.02
C GLN A 224 61.53 21.39 28.65
N ASN A 225 60.76 21.16 27.57
CA ASN A 225 61.22 21.38 26.21
C ASN A 225 60.59 22.64 25.64
N GLU A 226 61.30 23.76 25.73
CA GLU A 226 60.80 25.06 25.24
C GLU A 226 60.63 25.12 23.72
N GLU A 227 61.28 24.23 22.96
CA GLU A 227 61.19 24.14 21.50
C GLU A 227 59.97 23.35 21.00
N LEU A 228 59.21 22.72 21.90
CA LEU A 228 58.03 21.94 21.54
C LEU A 228 56.96 22.83 20.90
N GLN A 229 56.72 22.63 19.60
CA GLN A 229 55.66 23.29 18.83
C GLN A 229 54.51 22.31 18.55
N ILE A 230 53.30 22.86 18.41
CA ILE A 230 52.14 22.05 18.03
C ILE A 230 52.27 21.73 16.53
N PRO A 231 52.34 20.45 16.14
CA PRO A 231 52.44 20.08 14.73
C PRO A 231 51.21 20.53 13.94
N HIS A 232 51.34 20.57 12.62
CA HIS A 232 50.20 20.86 11.75
C HIS A 232 49.20 19.69 11.78
N ILE A 233 48.08 19.88 12.49
CA ILE A 233 47.01 18.89 12.62
C ILE A 233 45.88 19.24 11.66
N THR A 234 45.57 18.31 10.76
CA THR A 234 44.39 18.34 9.89
C THR A 234 43.33 17.39 10.41
N LEU A 235 42.07 17.83 10.39
CA LEU A 235 40.92 17.02 10.73
C LEU A 235 40.26 16.55 9.45
N GLU A 236 40.01 15.25 9.34
CA GLU A 236 39.31 14.64 8.21
C GLU A 236 38.26 13.66 8.72
N MET A 237 37.13 13.59 8.04
CA MET A 237 36.11 12.58 8.33
C MET A 237 36.48 11.25 7.68
N PHE A 238 36.39 10.16 8.45
CA PHE A 238 36.59 8.81 7.94
C PHE A 238 35.59 8.46 6.81
N PRO A 239 35.99 7.61 5.86
CA PRO A 239 35.10 7.10 4.82
C PRO A 239 33.94 6.32 5.42
N LYS A 240 32.81 6.30 4.71
CA LYS A 240 31.56 5.64 5.16
C LYS A 240 31.04 4.71 4.08
N GLU A 241 30.64 3.50 4.49
CA GLU A 241 30.01 2.54 3.58
C GLU A 241 28.66 3.03 3.06
N ALA A 242 28.10 2.38 2.02
CA ALA A 242 26.74 2.68 1.58
C ALA A 242 25.74 2.39 2.72
N TYR A 243 24.73 3.23 2.87
CA TYR A 243 23.72 3.06 3.92
C TYR A 243 22.33 3.38 3.40
N THR A 244 21.37 2.54 3.80
CA THR A 244 19.95 2.75 3.53
C THR A 244 19.27 3.28 4.78
N GLY A 245 18.68 4.47 4.70
CA GLY A 245 18.05 5.15 5.83
C GLY A 245 16.89 4.37 6.46
N ASN A 246 16.71 4.49 7.78
CA ASN A 246 15.64 3.82 8.54
C ASN A 246 14.23 4.13 8.02
N TRP A 247 14.01 5.30 7.42
CA TRP A 247 12.75 5.70 6.80
C TRP A 247 12.44 4.93 5.50
N MET A 248 13.37 4.13 4.97
CA MET A 248 13.07 3.09 3.97
C MET A 248 11.96 2.15 4.46
N VAL A 249 11.90 1.85 5.75
CA VAL A 249 10.82 1.05 6.34
C VAL A 249 9.48 1.75 6.15
N ALA A 250 9.40 3.07 6.32
CA ALA A 250 8.17 3.82 6.08
C ALA A 250 7.75 3.76 4.60
N PHE A 251 8.69 3.86 3.65
CA PHE A 251 8.39 3.66 2.22
C PHE A 251 7.86 2.27 1.90
N ARG A 252 8.51 1.23 2.45
CA ARG A 252 8.09 -0.16 2.33
C ARG A 252 6.68 -0.42 2.88
N LEU A 253 6.26 0.33 3.88
CA LEU A 253 4.91 0.20 4.42
C LEU A 253 3.87 0.98 3.61
N VAL A 254 4.18 2.22 3.23
CA VAL A 254 3.19 3.11 2.63
C VAL A 254 2.95 2.82 1.15
N ILE A 255 4.00 2.58 0.34
CA ILE A 255 3.85 2.40 -1.11
C ILE A 255 2.99 1.18 -1.46
N PRO A 256 3.23 -0.03 -0.92
CA PRO A 256 2.44 -1.21 -1.29
C PRO A 256 0.95 -1.09 -0.93
N ILE A 257 0.65 -0.58 0.28
CA ILE A 257 -0.74 -0.36 0.73
C ILE A 257 -1.41 0.68 -0.16
N TYR A 258 -0.71 1.78 -0.46
CA TYR A 258 -1.24 2.83 -1.31
C TYR A 258 -1.53 2.31 -2.73
N MET A 259 -0.66 1.46 -3.29
CA MET A 259 -0.88 0.80 -4.58
C MET A 259 -2.12 -0.09 -4.57
N VAL A 260 -2.35 -0.86 -3.49
CA VAL A 260 -3.57 -1.65 -3.31
C VAL A 260 -4.82 -0.76 -3.30
N MET A 261 -4.80 0.31 -2.50
CA MET A 261 -5.90 1.25 -2.35
C MET A 261 -6.28 1.91 -3.69
N ALA A 262 -5.26 2.33 -4.44
CA ALA A 262 -5.47 2.99 -5.71
C ALA A 262 -6.07 2.04 -6.75
N LEU A 263 -5.54 0.82 -6.84
CA LEU A 263 -6.00 -0.18 -7.79
C LEU A 263 -7.34 -0.83 -7.39
N SER A 264 -7.72 -0.86 -6.10
CA SER A 264 -9.01 -1.45 -5.69
C SER A 264 -10.21 -0.57 -6.00
N GLN A 265 -10.02 0.73 -6.26
CA GLN A 265 -11.10 1.72 -6.29
C GLN A 265 -12.17 1.49 -7.37
N PHE A 266 -11.84 0.79 -8.46
CA PHE A 266 -12.84 0.44 -9.49
C PHE A 266 -13.91 -0.54 -8.95
N ILE A 267 -13.62 -1.28 -7.88
CA ILE A 267 -14.56 -2.24 -7.28
C ILE A 267 -15.85 -1.56 -6.78
N THR A 268 -15.77 -0.31 -6.33
CA THR A 268 -16.93 0.44 -5.84
C THR A 268 -17.98 0.59 -6.95
N TYR A 269 -17.56 0.97 -8.15
CA TYR A 269 -18.47 1.14 -9.28
C TYR A 269 -18.94 -0.20 -9.85
N LEU A 270 -18.07 -1.22 -9.87
CA LEU A 270 -18.43 -2.60 -10.21
C LEU A 270 -19.61 -3.09 -9.36
N LEU A 271 -19.48 -3.00 -8.04
CA LEU A 271 -20.50 -3.45 -7.11
C LEU A 271 -21.77 -2.60 -7.18
N ILE A 272 -21.66 -1.27 -7.32
CA ILE A 272 -22.84 -0.40 -7.49
C ILE A 272 -23.65 -0.79 -8.73
N LEU A 273 -22.99 -1.12 -9.85
CA LEU A 273 -23.69 -1.48 -11.09
C LEU A 273 -24.34 -2.86 -10.98
N ILE A 274 -23.62 -3.88 -10.49
CA ILE A 274 -24.15 -5.24 -10.44
C ILE A 274 -25.22 -5.38 -9.35
N VAL A 275 -24.97 -4.86 -8.15
CA VAL A 275 -25.97 -4.85 -7.08
C VAL A 275 -27.12 -3.91 -7.46
N GLY A 276 -26.88 -2.83 -8.22
CA GLY A 276 -27.96 -2.01 -8.76
C GLY A 276 -28.87 -2.76 -9.74
N GLU A 277 -28.34 -3.66 -10.56
CA GLU A 277 -29.17 -4.54 -11.39
C GLU A 277 -29.90 -5.61 -10.58
N LYS A 278 -29.31 -6.08 -9.47
CA LYS A 278 -29.97 -6.97 -8.51
C LYS A 278 -31.12 -6.26 -7.78
N GLU A 279 -30.87 -5.06 -7.28
CA GLU A 279 -31.79 -4.18 -6.53
C GLU A 279 -33.02 -3.82 -7.38
N ASN A 280 -32.83 -3.52 -8.67
CA ASN A 280 -33.93 -3.25 -9.61
C ASN A 280 -34.56 -4.51 -10.23
N HIS A 281 -34.20 -5.70 -9.74
CA HIS A 281 -34.67 -7.01 -10.24
C HIS A 281 -34.45 -7.25 -11.75
N ILE A 282 -33.50 -6.53 -12.37
CA ILE A 282 -33.20 -6.66 -13.79
C ILE A 282 -32.58 -8.03 -14.08
N LYS A 283 -31.73 -8.55 -13.17
CA LYS A 283 -31.14 -9.90 -13.28
C LYS A 283 -32.23 -10.98 -13.41
N GLU A 284 -33.25 -10.93 -12.55
CA GLU A 284 -34.36 -11.89 -12.58
C GLU A 284 -35.24 -11.70 -13.83
N GLY A 285 -35.48 -10.44 -14.25
CA GLY A 285 -36.18 -10.14 -15.50
C GLY A 285 -35.48 -10.75 -16.73
N LEU A 286 -34.15 -10.64 -16.81
CA LEU A 286 -33.36 -11.25 -17.89
C LEU A 286 -33.41 -12.79 -17.85
N LYS A 287 -33.48 -13.37 -16.66
CA LYS A 287 -33.62 -14.82 -16.46
C LYS A 287 -34.98 -15.32 -16.94
N ILE A 288 -36.06 -14.57 -16.67
CA ILE A 288 -37.41 -14.85 -17.18
C ILE A 288 -37.44 -14.78 -18.72
N MET A 289 -36.69 -13.86 -19.32
CA MET A 289 -36.51 -13.77 -20.78
C MET A 289 -35.66 -14.92 -21.37
N GLY A 290 -35.14 -15.83 -20.55
CA GLY A 290 -34.36 -17.00 -20.99
C GLY A 290 -32.84 -16.81 -21.03
N LEU A 291 -32.30 -15.76 -20.39
CA LEU A 291 -30.86 -15.60 -20.23
C LEU A 291 -30.30 -16.62 -19.23
N ARG A 292 -29.18 -17.27 -19.58
CA ARG A 292 -28.47 -18.17 -18.67
C ARG A 292 -27.66 -17.37 -17.63
N ASP A 293 -27.66 -17.79 -16.37
CA ASP A 293 -26.91 -17.14 -15.28
C ASP A 293 -25.40 -17.02 -15.61
N SER A 294 -24.80 -18.04 -16.23
CA SER A 294 -23.41 -18.01 -16.69
C SER A 294 -23.12 -16.89 -17.70
N VAL A 295 -24.08 -16.58 -18.59
CA VAL A 295 -23.89 -15.52 -19.60
C VAL A 295 -23.89 -14.15 -18.93
N PHE A 296 -24.75 -13.96 -17.94
CA PHE A 296 -24.80 -12.72 -17.15
C PHE A 296 -23.46 -12.42 -16.48
N TRP A 297 -22.91 -13.38 -15.73
CA TRP A 297 -21.64 -13.22 -15.03
C TRP A 297 -20.45 -13.11 -15.98
N CYS A 298 -20.37 -13.94 -17.03
CA CYS A 298 -19.31 -13.85 -18.04
C CYS A 298 -19.36 -12.52 -18.80
N GLY A 299 -20.55 -11.99 -19.10
CA GLY A 299 -20.72 -10.70 -19.78
C GLY A 299 -20.17 -9.53 -18.95
N TRP A 300 -20.45 -9.53 -17.64
CA TRP A 300 -19.86 -8.56 -16.72
C TRP A 300 -18.34 -8.75 -16.57
N PHE A 301 -17.87 -9.99 -16.41
CA PHE A 301 -16.44 -10.30 -16.32
C PHE A 301 -15.65 -9.80 -17.53
N VAL A 302 -16.09 -10.10 -18.75
CA VAL A 302 -15.34 -9.76 -19.97
C VAL A 302 -15.23 -8.25 -20.17
N ILE A 303 -16.30 -7.48 -19.92
CA ILE A 303 -16.24 -6.01 -20.04
C ILE A 303 -15.29 -5.41 -19.01
N TYR A 304 -15.37 -5.88 -17.77
CA TYR A 304 -14.47 -5.40 -16.73
C TYR A 304 -13.04 -5.87 -16.95
N ALA A 305 -12.82 -7.06 -17.49
CA ALA A 305 -11.49 -7.56 -17.83
C ALA A 305 -10.82 -6.69 -18.90
N VAL A 306 -11.54 -6.33 -19.97
CA VAL A 306 -11.04 -5.40 -21.00
C VAL A 306 -10.75 -4.03 -20.41
N PHE A 307 -11.68 -3.49 -19.62
CA PHE A 307 -11.55 -2.20 -18.97
C PHE A 307 -10.34 -2.13 -18.02
N VAL A 308 -10.21 -3.14 -17.16
CA VAL A 308 -9.13 -3.26 -16.19
C VAL A 308 -7.79 -3.49 -16.88
N THR A 309 -7.73 -4.28 -17.95
CA THR A 309 -6.48 -4.47 -18.72
C THR A 309 -5.97 -3.13 -19.26
N PHE A 310 -6.87 -2.28 -19.77
CA PHE A 310 -6.52 -0.91 -20.17
C PHE A 310 -6.04 -0.07 -18.98
N LEU A 311 -6.74 -0.12 -17.84
CA LEU A 311 -6.33 0.61 -16.64
C LEU A 311 -4.96 0.15 -16.11
N SER A 312 -4.67 -1.16 -16.13
CA SER A 312 -3.38 -1.74 -15.73
C SER A 312 -2.24 -1.28 -16.65
N PHE A 313 -2.49 -1.14 -17.96
CA PHE A 313 -1.50 -0.60 -18.88
C PHE A 313 -1.18 0.87 -18.58
N VAL A 314 -2.22 1.69 -18.36
CA VAL A 314 -2.05 3.10 -18.00
C VAL A 314 -1.35 3.25 -16.64
N SER A 315 -1.69 2.42 -15.65
CA SER A 315 -1.08 2.49 -14.31
C SER A 315 0.41 2.15 -14.35
N VAL A 316 0.83 1.16 -15.15
CA VAL A 316 2.25 0.84 -15.34
C VAL A 316 2.98 2.02 -15.98
N ILE A 317 2.46 2.57 -17.08
CA ILE A 317 3.08 3.74 -17.73
C ILE A 317 3.24 4.88 -16.72
N LEU A 318 2.21 5.13 -15.91
CA LEU A 318 2.24 6.17 -14.89
C LEU A 318 3.31 5.87 -13.83
N VAL A 319 3.33 4.68 -13.22
CA VAL A 319 4.33 4.31 -12.19
C VAL A 319 5.78 4.44 -12.70
N PHE A 320 6.05 4.05 -13.94
CA PHE A 320 7.38 4.15 -14.55
C PHE A 320 7.74 5.58 -14.97
N SER A 321 6.80 6.33 -15.55
CA SER A 321 7.00 7.75 -15.91
C SER A 321 7.30 8.61 -14.68
N LEU A 322 6.74 8.24 -13.53
CA LEU A 322 6.98 8.89 -12.24
C LEU A 322 8.27 8.41 -11.54
N GLY A 323 9.03 7.54 -12.22
CA GLY A 323 10.29 6.97 -11.77
C GLY A 323 10.18 6.20 -10.46
N VAL A 324 8.99 5.70 -10.07
CA VAL A 324 8.81 4.94 -8.82
C VAL A 324 9.72 3.71 -8.82
N PHE A 325 9.86 3.08 -9.99
CA PHE A 325 10.84 2.03 -10.24
C PHE A 325 11.83 2.52 -11.30
N GLN A 326 13.12 2.42 -11.01
CA GLN A 326 14.18 2.84 -11.92
C GLN A 326 14.92 1.65 -12.54
N ASN A 327 15.09 0.57 -11.77
CA ASN A 327 15.93 -0.57 -12.13
C ASN A 327 15.11 -1.79 -12.56
N THR A 328 13.80 -1.77 -12.32
CA THR A 328 12.89 -2.89 -12.58
C THR A 328 12.34 -2.90 -14.00
N ASN A 329 12.21 -4.10 -14.59
CA ASN A 329 11.53 -4.26 -15.87
C ASN A 329 10.01 -4.04 -15.74
N TYR A 330 9.40 -3.45 -16.77
CA TYR A 330 7.96 -3.17 -16.80
C TYR A 330 7.07 -4.42 -16.82
N LEU A 331 7.56 -5.53 -17.41
CA LEU A 331 6.75 -6.72 -17.67
C LEU A 331 6.28 -7.46 -16.39
N PRO A 332 7.15 -7.78 -15.40
CA PRO A 332 6.69 -8.39 -14.14
C PRO A 332 5.67 -7.53 -13.39
N VAL A 333 5.88 -6.21 -13.34
CA VAL A 333 4.96 -5.27 -12.67
C VAL A 333 3.61 -5.25 -13.38
N PHE A 334 3.60 -5.24 -14.71
CA PHE A 334 2.37 -5.30 -15.50
C PHE A 334 1.57 -6.59 -15.25
N ILE A 335 2.24 -7.75 -15.29
CA ILE A 335 1.59 -9.04 -15.04
C ILE A 335 1.00 -9.09 -13.62
N LEU A 336 1.75 -8.60 -12.63
CA LEU A 336 1.31 -8.56 -11.23
C LEU A 336 0.05 -7.69 -11.05
N ILE A 337 0.06 -6.46 -11.57
CA ILE A 337 -1.08 -5.53 -11.51
C ILE A 337 -2.30 -6.11 -12.25
N LEU A 338 -2.09 -6.72 -13.42
CA LEU A 338 -3.17 -7.31 -14.21
C LEU A 338 -3.85 -8.47 -13.47
N LEU A 339 -3.07 -9.41 -12.93
CA LEU A 339 -3.59 -10.56 -12.19
C LEU A 339 -4.30 -10.12 -10.90
N TYR A 340 -3.72 -9.19 -10.16
CA TYR A 340 -4.39 -8.62 -8.98
C TYR A 340 -5.74 -8.01 -9.34
N SER A 341 -5.80 -7.26 -10.44
CA SER A 341 -7.04 -6.60 -10.84
C SER A 341 -8.12 -7.60 -11.29
N PHE A 342 -7.76 -8.71 -11.95
CA PHE A 342 -8.69 -9.82 -12.21
C PHE A 342 -9.18 -10.49 -10.92
N SER A 343 -8.30 -10.68 -9.94
CA SER A 343 -8.68 -11.19 -8.63
C SER A 343 -9.70 -10.28 -7.93
N VAL A 344 -9.48 -8.97 -7.94
CA VAL A 344 -10.40 -7.98 -7.33
C VAL A 344 -11.79 -8.01 -7.98
N ILE A 345 -11.89 -8.21 -9.30
CA ILE A 345 -13.19 -8.39 -9.97
C ILE A 345 -13.94 -9.60 -9.37
N LEU A 346 -13.24 -10.72 -9.17
CA LEU A 346 -13.84 -11.95 -8.66
C LEU A 346 -14.17 -11.85 -7.17
N ILE A 347 -13.38 -11.15 -6.37
CA ILE A 347 -13.76 -10.75 -5.00
C ILE A 347 -15.05 -9.93 -5.04
N GLY A 348 -15.18 -8.99 -5.96
CA GLY A 348 -16.42 -8.23 -6.17
C GLY A 348 -17.62 -9.13 -6.43
N PHE A 349 -17.48 -10.10 -7.35
CA PHE A 349 -18.54 -11.07 -7.64
C PHE A 349 -18.86 -11.95 -6.44
N MET A 350 -17.86 -12.40 -5.69
CA MET A 350 -18.03 -13.19 -4.47
C MET A 350 -18.84 -12.45 -3.41
N ILE A 351 -18.62 -11.14 -3.28
CA ILE A 351 -19.27 -10.30 -2.28
C ILE A 351 -20.69 -9.87 -2.69
N THR A 352 -21.00 -9.86 -3.99
CA THR A 352 -22.27 -9.35 -4.55
C THR A 352 -23.53 -9.96 -3.89
N PRO A 353 -23.62 -11.28 -3.62
CA PRO A 353 -24.83 -11.88 -3.06
C PRO A 353 -25.18 -11.39 -1.65
N PHE A 354 -24.20 -10.93 -0.87
CA PHE A 354 -24.37 -10.49 0.52
C PHE A 354 -25.00 -9.11 0.66
N PHE A 355 -25.13 -8.35 -0.43
CA PHE A 355 -25.66 -6.99 -0.42
C PHE A 355 -26.93 -6.86 -1.25
N ASP A 356 -27.89 -6.12 -0.70
CA ASP A 356 -29.14 -5.78 -1.40
C ASP A 356 -29.15 -4.32 -1.86
N ASN A 357 -28.48 -3.43 -1.13
CA ASN A 357 -28.33 -2.01 -1.48
C ASN A 357 -27.05 -1.75 -2.27
N SER A 358 -27.18 -1.18 -3.48
CA SER A 358 -26.07 -0.93 -4.40
C SER A 358 -24.99 0.00 -3.86
N ARG A 359 -25.37 1.12 -3.21
CA ARG A 359 -24.41 2.09 -2.65
C ARG A 359 -23.61 1.49 -1.49
N THR A 360 -24.27 0.75 -0.61
CA THR A 360 -23.62 0.09 0.54
C THR A 360 -22.65 -0.98 0.06
N ALA A 361 -23.02 -1.77 -0.95
CA ALA A 361 -22.14 -2.76 -1.55
C ALA A 361 -20.84 -2.14 -2.08
N GLY A 362 -20.93 -1.03 -2.81
CA GLY A 362 -19.76 -0.37 -3.39
C GLY A 362 -18.77 0.16 -2.36
N ILE A 363 -19.26 0.84 -1.33
CA ILE A 363 -18.40 1.43 -0.28
C ILE A 363 -17.83 0.32 0.61
N LEU A 364 -18.70 -0.58 1.11
CA LEU A 364 -18.28 -1.62 2.04
C LEU A 364 -17.42 -2.69 1.36
N GLY A 365 -17.64 -2.97 0.08
CA GLY A 365 -16.81 -3.87 -0.70
C GLY A 365 -15.39 -3.34 -0.91
N ASN A 366 -15.23 -2.06 -1.24
CA ASN A 366 -13.90 -1.44 -1.33
C ASN A 366 -13.23 -1.37 0.04
N PHE A 367 -13.98 -1.03 1.08
CA PHE A 367 -13.47 -1.03 2.45
C PHE A 367 -12.99 -2.43 2.88
N ALA A 368 -13.74 -3.48 2.54
CA ALA A 368 -13.35 -4.86 2.84
C ALA A 368 -12.03 -5.24 2.16
N VAL A 369 -11.85 -4.92 0.87
CA VAL A 369 -10.59 -5.16 0.14
C VAL A 369 -9.41 -4.43 0.79
N ASN A 370 -9.62 -3.18 1.21
CA ASN A 370 -8.60 -2.39 1.89
C ASN A 370 -8.26 -2.93 3.29
N ILE A 371 -9.25 -3.36 4.08
CA ILE A 371 -8.99 -4.05 5.36
C ILE A 371 -8.17 -5.32 5.13
N MET A 372 -8.53 -6.12 4.12
CA MET A 372 -7.80 -7.34 3.81
C MET A 372 -6.33 -7.04 3.49
N SER A 373 -6.04 -5.91 2.84
CA SER A 373 -4.67 -5.48 2.57
C SER A 373 -3.85 -5.15 3.82
N LEU A 374 -4.48 -4.76 4.94
CA LEU A 374 -3.77 -4.47 6.19
C LEU A 374 -3.12 -5.72 6.80
N LEU A 375 -3.56 -6.92 6.41
CA LEU A 375 -2.91 -8.18 6.83
C LEU A 375 -1.47 -8.29 6.32
N TYR A 376 -1.08 -7.46 5.35
CA TYR A 376 0.31 -7.23 4.96
C TYR A 376 1.22 -6.91 6.15
N PHE A 377 0.76 -6.14 7.15
CA PHE A 377 1.57 -5.78 8.31
C PHE A 377 2.04 -6.99 9.14
N LEU A 378 1.40 -8.14 9.00
CA LEU A 378 1.86 -9.38 9.66
C LEU A 378 3.29 -9.75 9.26
N GLN A 379 3.76 -9.36 8.07
CA GLN A 379 5.14 -9.63 7.66
C GLN A 379 6.18 -8.95 8.55
N VAL A 380 5.85 -7.80 9.17
CA VAL A 380 6.78 -7.06 10.04
C VAL A 380 7.06 -7.83 11.34
N PHE A 381 6.11 -8.67 11.75
CA PHE A 381 6.22 -9.47 12.97
C PHE A 381 6.79 -10.88 12.74
N ILE A 382 7.03 -11.26 11.48
CA ILE A 382 7.57 -12.57 11.10
C ILE A 382 9.02 -12.35 10.69
N ASP A 383 9.96 -12.96 11.43
CA ASP A 383 11.39 -12.84 11.13
C ASP A 383 11.70 -13.28 9.69
N ASP A 384 12.46 -12.45 8.96
CA ASP A 384 12.84 -12.61 7.54
C ASP A 384 13.59 -13.92 7.21
N THR A 385 14.00 -14.69 8.23
CA THR A 385 14.88 -15.85 8.12
C THR A 385 14.18 -17.16 7.76
N HIS A 386 12.86 -17.25 7.91
CA HIS A 386 12.10 -18.47 7.57
C HIS A 386 10.94 -18.19 6.60
N THR A 387 10.94 -18.87 5.45
CA THR A 387 9.77 -19.03 4.57
C THR A 387 8.65 -19.73 5.34
N SER A 388 7.87 -18.96 6.09
CA SER A 388 6.79 -19.49 6.91
C SER A 388 5.60 -19.86 6.02
N ALA A 389 4.99 -21.01 6.30
CA ALA A 389 3.69 -21.37 5.73
C ALA A 389 2.64 -20.26 5.97
N ALA A 390 2.80 -19.49 7.06
CA ALA A 390 1.99 -18.34 7.39
C ALA A 390 1.98 -17.30 6.26
N LEU A 391 3.14 -16.88 5.74
CA LEU A 391 3.21 -15.92 4.64
C LEU A 391 2.49 -16.45 3.38
N TRP A 392 2.70 -17.73 3.03
CA TRP A 392 1.99 -18.35 1.90
C TRP A 392 0.47 -18.36 2.10
N THR A 393 -0.03 -18.67 3.31
CA THR A 393 -1.48 -18.62 3.59
C THR A 393 -2.05 -17.21 3.55
N VAL A 394 -1.30 -16.22 4.02
CA VAL A 394 -1.72 -14.81 4.00
C VAL A 394 -1.68 -14.27 2.57
N SER A 395 -0.80 -14.78 1.71
CA SER A 395 -0.75 -14.40 0.28
C SER A 395 -1.95 -14.88 -0.54
N LEU A 396 -2.71 -15.86 -0.04
CA LEU A 396 -3.98 -16.36 -0.62
C LEU A 396 -5.14 -15.33 -0.47
N ILE A 397 -4.90 -14.30 0.34
CA ILE A 397 -5.73 -13.10 0.38
C ILE A 397 -5.14 -12.13 -0.64
N SER A 398 -5.75 -12.05 -1.83
CA SER A 398 -5.11 -11.40 -2.99
C SER A 398 -4.63 -9.96 -2.78
N PRO A 399 -5.32 -9.07 -2.03
CA PRO A 399 -4.80 -7.74 -1.72
C PRO A 399 -3.49 -7.77 -0.93
N THR A 400 -3.35 -8.76 -0.05
CA THR A 400 -2.12 -8.96 0.73
C THR A 400 -1.03 -9.60 -0.10
N GLY A 401 -1.34 -10.62 -0.90
CA GLY A 401 -0.37 -11.24 -1.82
C GLY A 401 0.23 -10.22 -2.80
N PHE A 402 -0.59 -9.30 -3.31
CA PHE A 402 -0.13 -8.19 -4.14
C PHE A 402 0.74 -7.19 -3.35
N ALA A 403 0.35 -6.80 -2.14
CA ALA A 403 1.15 -5.90 -1.30
C ALA A 403 2.53 -6.48 -0.96
N LEU A 404 2.61 -7.77 -0.61
CA LEU A 404 3.86 -8.49 -0.36
C LEU A 404 4.77 -8.50 -1.60
N ALA A 405 4.19 -8.75 -2.79
CA ALA A 405 4.95 -8.73 -4.04
C ALA A 405 5.48 -7.33 -4.38
N MET A 406 4.66 -6.30 -4.17
CA MET A 406 5.05 -4.90 -4.40
C MET A 406 6.15 -4.44 -3.44
N ASP A 407 6.09 -4.85 -2.17
CA ASP A 407 7.17 -4.59 -1.21
C ASP A 407 8.49 -5.22 -1.68
N LYS A 408 8.49 -6.49 -2.08
CA LYS A 408 9.69 -7.17 -2.60
C LYS A 408 10.24 -6.52 -3.87
N ILE A 409 9.38 -6.07 -4.79
CA ILE A 409 9.81 -5.30 -5.97
C ILE A 409 10.50 -4.00 -5.54
N LEU A 410 9.90 -3.27 -4.59
CA LEU A 410 10.47 -2.03 -4.08
C LEU A 410 11.83 -2.25 -3.39
N VAL A 411 11.98 -3.32 -2.60
CA VAL A 411 13.25 -3.70 -1.97
C VAL A 411 14.36 -3.90 -3.01
N LEU A 412 14.07 -4.66 -4.06
CA LEU A 412 15.03 -4.99 -5.11
C LEU A 412 15.34 -3.80 -6.01
N ASP A 413 14.38 -2.91 -6.24
CA ASP A 413 14.60 -1.70 -7.01
C ASP A 413 15.51 -0.72 -6.26
N ILE A 414 15.27 -0.55 -4.95
CA ILE A 414 16.09 0.28 -4.05
C ILE A 414 17.49 -0.30 -3.89
N SER A 415 17.67 -1.63 -3.87
CA SER A 415 19.00 -2.24 -3.78
C SER A 415 19.82 -2.15 -5.07
N GLY A 416 19.25 -1.61 -6.15
CA GLY A 416 19.95 -1.42 -7.43
C GLY A 416 19.96 -2.66 -8.34
N GLN A 417 19.43 -3.80 -7.89
CA GLN A 417 19.34 -5.01 -8.72
C GLN A 417 18.13 -4.96 -9.66
N GLY A 418 17.03 -4.37 -9.19
CA GLY A 418 15.74 -4.38 -9.87
C GLY A 418 15.16 -5.79 -10.03
N VAL A 419 13.98 -5.86 -10.63
CA VAL A 419 13.33 -7.15 -10.96
C VAL A 419 13.45 -7.43 -12.45
N THR A 420 14.15 -8.52 -12.77
CA THR A 420 14.22 -9.13 -14.11
C THR A 420 13.51 -10.48 -14.11
N LEU A 421 13.16 -11.01 -15.29
CA LEU A 421 12.50 -12.32 -15.41
C LEU A 421 13.31 -13.47 -14.80
N ASN A 422 14.63 -13.32 -14.76
CA ASN A 422 15.55 -14.32 -14.21
C ASN A 422 15.57 -14.30 -12.68
N ASN A 423 15.25 -13.15 -12.06
CA ASN A 423 15.30 -12.91 -10.62
C ASN A 423 13.91 -13.05 -9.95
N LEU A 424 12.98 -13.78 -10.58
CA LEU A 424 11.60 -13.88 -10.10
C LEU A 424 11.42 -14.83 -8.90
N TRP A 425 12.34 -15.80 -8.77
CA TRP A 425 12.28 -16.90 -7.80
C TRP A 425 13.31 -16.77 -6.68
N THR A 426 13.99 -15.64 -6.60
CA THR A 426 15.13 -15.38 -5.73
C THR A 426 14.76 -14.41 -4.60
N GLY A 427 15.35 -14.63 -3.42
CA GLY A 427 15.17 -13.78 -2.24
C GLY A 427 14.47 -14.48 -1.07
N PRO A 428 14.68 -14.00 0.17
CA PRO A 428 14.04 -14.53 1.37
C PRO A 428 12.55 -14.15 1.45
N GLY A 429 11.73 -15.04 2.01
CA GLY A 429 10.27 -14.91 2.07
C GLY A 429 9.57 -15.50 0.83
N ILE A 430 8.38 -14.97 0.48
CA ILE A 430 7.68 -15.40 -0.75
C ILE A 430 8.37 -14.75 -1.96
N PRO A 431 8.89 -15.54 -2.92
CA PRO A 431 9.42 -14.98 -4.16
C PRO A 431 8.32 -14.28 -4.97
N ILE A 432 8.68 -13.32 -5.81
CA ILE A 432 7.71 -12.60 -6.66
C ILE A 432 6.93 -13.58 -7.55
N GLY A 433 7.60 -14.62 -8.07
CA GLY A 433 6.97 -15.72 -8.80
C GLY A 433 5.97 -16.51 -7.96
N GLY A 434 6.22 -16.68 -6.67
CA GLY A 434 5.31 -17.29 -5.71
C GLY A 434 4.02 -16.48 -5.54
N SER A 435 4.13 -15.16 -5.41
CA SER A 435 2.95 -14.27 -5.34
C SER A 435 2.15 -14.26 -6.63
N ILE A 436 2.80 -14.29 -7.80
CA ILE A 436 2.12 -14.41 -9.10
C ILE A 436 1.34 -15.72 -9.18
N LEU A 437 1.96 -16.83 -8.77
CA LEU A 437 1.30 -18.15 -8.72
C LEU A 437 0.08 -18.10 -7.79
N MET A 438 0.23 -17.51 -6.60
CA MET A 438 -0.86 -17.42 -5.64
C MET A 438 -2.01 -16.55 -6.14
N LEU A 439 -1.74 -15.42 -6.82
CA LEU A 439 -2.80 -14.62 -7.45
C LEU A 439 -3.57 -15.41 -8.52
N VAL A 440 -2.91 -16.29 -9.29
CA VAL A 440 -3.61 -17.18 -10.23
C VAL A 440 -4.49 -18.19 -9.49
N VAL A 441 -4.02 -18.74 -8.38
CA VAL A 441 -4.82 -19.62 -7.51
C VAL A 441 -6.02 -18.87 -6.92
N ASP A 442 -5.84 -17.64 -6.47
CA ASP A 442 -6.89 -16.78 -5.92
C ASP A 442 -7.99 -16.49 -6.93
N ILE A 443 -7.63 -16.22 -8.19
CA ILE A 443 -8.59 -16.06 -9.29
C ILE A 443 -9.48 -17.31 -9.40
N LEU A 444 -8.90 -18.50 -9.41
CA LEU A 444 -9.67 -19.74 -9.50
C LEU A 444 -10.54 -19.97 -8.26
N LEU A 445 -9.98 -19.69 -7.07
CA LEU A 445 -10.65 -19.84 -5.79
C LEU A 445 -11.85 -18.89 -5.67
N TYR A 446 -11.66 -17.59 -5.93
CA TYR A 446 -12.73 -16.59 -5.85
C TYR A 446 -13.79 -16.81 -6.92
N ALA A 447 -13.42 -17.29 -8.12
CA ALA A 447 -14.42 -17.70 -9.12
C ALA A 447 -15.30 -18.86 -8.61
N ALA A 448 -14.69 -19.87 -7.99
CA ALA A 448 -15.42 -21.00 -7.40
C ALA A 448 -16.31 -20.57 -6.23
N LEU A 449 -15.80 -19.70 -5.34
CA LEU A 449 -16.54 -19.14 -4.22
C LEU A 449 -17.68 -18.23 -4.67
N ALA A 450 -17.48 -17.40 -5.70
CA ALA A 450 -18.53 -16.56 -6.26
C ALA A 450 -19.67 -17.41 -6.84
N PHE A 451 -19.34 -18.49 -7.57
CA PHE A 451 -20.33 -19.43 -8.06
C PHE A 451 -21.07 -20.14 -6.90
N TYR A 452 -20.34 -20.55 -5.87
CA TYR A 452 -20.93 -21.18 -4.69
C TYR A 452 -21.89 -20.26 -3.95
N PHE A 453 -21.48 -19.01 -3.68
CA PHE A 453 -22.32 -18.05 -2.96
C PHE A 453 -23.54 -17.60 -3.76
N ASP A 454 -23.44 -17.42 -5.08
CA ASP A 454 -24.62 -17.09 -5.93
C ASP A 454 -25.64 -18.24 -5.95
N CYS A 455 -25.22 -19.49 -5.74
CA CYS A 455 -26.13 -20.64 -5.66
C CYS A 455 -26.75 -20.87 -4.27
N VAL A 456 -26.03 -20.52 -3.19
CA VAL A 456 -26.41 -20.85 -1.81
C VAL A 456 -27.13 -19.69 -1.11
N ILE A 457 -26.72 -18.45 -1.37
CA ILE A 457 -27.26 -17.27 -0.69
C ILE A 457 -28.58 -16.87 -1.38
N PRO A 458 -29.67 -16.65 -0.62
CA PRO A 458 -30.96 -16.33 -1.19
C PRO A 458 -30.94 -14.98 -1.93
N SER A 459 -31.33 -14.98 -3.21
CA SER A 459 -32.00 -13.80 -3.79
C SER A 459 -33.48 -13.88 -3.40
N ASP A 460 -34.14 -12.74 -3.17
CA ASP A 460 -35.51 -12.66 -2.64
C ASP A 460 -36.56 -13.52 -3.37
N HIS A 461 -36.27 -13.96 -4.61
CA HIS A 461 -37.20 -14.69 -5.47
C HIS A 461 -36.57 -15.95 -6.13
N GLY A 462 -35.36 -16.34 -5.73
CA GLY A 462 -34.62 -17.48 -6.29
C GLY A 462 -34.86 -18.81 -5.55
N THR A 463 -34.86 -19.94 -6.28
CA THR A 463 -34.93 -21.27 -5.66
C THR A 463 -33.61 -21.62 -4.96
N LYS A 464 -33.62 -21.74 -3.63
CA LYS A 464 -32.46 -22.13 -2.79
C LYS A 464 -31.92 -23.52 -3.18
N GLN A 465 -30.60 -23.62 -3.40
CA GLN A 465 -29.92 -24.91 -3.42
C GLN A 465 -29.35 -25.24 -2.04
N LYS A 466 -29.23 -26.53 -1.71
CA LYS A 466 -28.70 -26.96 -0.41
C LYS A 466 -27.21 -26.59 -0.30
N PRO A 467 -26.67 -26.25 0.89
CA PRO A 467 -25.25 -25.89 1.05
C PRO A 467 -24.27 -26.95 0.54
N CYS A 468 -24.59 -28.25 0.69
CA CYS A 468 -23.79 -29.35 0.14
C CYS A 468 -24.12 -29.69 -1.33
N PHE A 469 -24.57 -28.68 -2.09
CA PHE A 469 -24.85 -28.68 -3.52
C PHE A 469 -23.87 -29.51 -4.36
N CYS A 470 -22.62 -29.04 -4.32
CA CYS A 470 -21.54 -29.45 -5.20
C CYS A 470 -21.14 -30.92 -5.04
N LEU A 471 -21.47 -31.54 -3.90
CA LEU A 471 -21.17 -32.95 -3.59
C LEU A 471 -22.21 -33.93 -4.18
N ASN A 472 -23.39 -33.44 -4.58
CA ASN A 472 -24.41 -34.30 -5.19
C ASN A 472 -24.13 -34.49 -6.68
N LYS A 473 -23.74 -35.72 -7.08
CA LYS A 473 -23.55 -36.11 -8.50
C LYS A 473 -24.77 -35.83 -9.39
N ASN A 474 -25.98 -35.81 -8.82
CA ASN A 474 -27.22 -35.49 -9.53
C ASN A 474 -27.30 -34.04 -10.03
N TYR A 475 -26.50 -33.11 -9.49
CA TYR A 475 -26.40 -31.76 -10.02
C TYR A 475 -25.58 -31.69 -11.30
N TRP A 476 -24.36 -32.25 -11.26
CA TRP A 476 -23.43 -32.26 -12.37
C TRP A 476 -23.91 -33.14 -13.52
N CYS A 477 -24.57 -34.25 -13.19
CA CYS A 477 -25.17 -35.17 -14.14
C CYS A 477 -26.70 -35.07 -14.10
N LYS A 478 -27.27 -33.99 -14.62
CA LYS A 478 -28.72 -33.94 -14.87
C LYS A 478 -29.07 -35.01 -15.91
N LYS A 479 -29.82 -36.04 -15.49
CA LYS A 479 -30.49 -36.95 -16.44
C LYS A 479 -31.37 -36.08 -17.33
N LYS A 480 -31.16 -36.12 -18.65
CA LYS A 480 -32.04 -35.46 -19.61
C LYS A 480 -33.43 -36.03 -19.39
N VAL A 481 -34.38 -35.20 -18.95
CA VAL A 481 -35.80 -35.57 -18.99
C VAL A 481 -36.11 -35.82 -20.47
N PRO A 482 -36.64 -37.00 -20.83
CA PRO A 482 -37.03 -37.24 -22.21
C PRO A 482 -38.02 -36.15 -22.61
N LYS A 483 -37.70 -35.42 -23.69
CA LYS A 483 -38.68 -34.54 -24.31
C LYS A 483 -39.85 -35.42 -24.69
N VAL A 484 -41.03 -35.15 -24.15
CA VAL A 484 -42.26 -35.75 -24.65
C VAL A 484 -42.29 -35.41 -26.15
N PRO A 485 -42.34 -36.41 -27.05
CA PRO A 485 -42.43 -36.13 -28.46
C PRO A 485 -43.73 -35.34 -28.67
N LEU A 486 -43.62 -34.17 -29.31
CA LEU A 486 -44.77 -33.55 -29.95
C LEU A 486 -45.28 -34.60 -30.94
N LEU A 487 -46.34 -35.33 -30.57
CA LEU A 487 -47.06 -36.16 -31.52
C LEU A 487 -47.48 -35.23 -32.65
N ASN A 488 -46.94 -35.50 -33.84
CA ASN A 488 -47.36 -34.91 -35.09
C ASN A 488 -48.89 -34.93 -35.16
N GLY A 489 -49.51 -33.76 -35.24
CA GLY A 489 -50.68 -33.39 -36.04
C GLY A 489 -51.96 -34.25 -36.10
N GLU A 490 -52.00 -35.49 -35.62
CA GLU A 490 -53.08 -36.45 -35.88
C GLU A 490 -53.83 -36.86 -34.61
N SER A 491 -53.29 -36.56 -33.42
CA SER A 491 -53.99 -36.78 -32.14
C SER A 491 -54.95 -35.64 -31.77
N ALA A 492 -54.97 -34.54 -32.52
CA ALA A 492 -55.89 -33.42 -32.27
C ALA A 492 -57.38 -33.81 -32.39
N ASN A 493 -57.70 -34.82 -33.22
CA ASN A 493 -59.07 -35.30 -33.38
C ASN A 493 -59.48 -36.39 -32.38
N SER A 494 -58.54 -37.00 -31.65
CA SER A 494 -58.85 -38.06 -30.69
C SER A 494 -58.95 -37.56 -29.24
N PHE A 495 -58.46 -36.35 -28.94
CA PHE A 495 -58.52 -35.77 -27.60
C PHE A 495 -59.78 -34.91 -27.35
N ASN A 496 -60.41 -34.38 -28.40
CA ASN A 496 -61.67 -33.64 -28.26
C ASN A 496 -62.83 -34.57 -27.85
N ASN A 497 -62.83 -35.83 -28.29
CA ASN A 497 -63.95 -36.75 -28.06
C ASN A 497 -63.93 -37.46 -26.69
N ALA A 498 -62.83 -37.35 -25.92
CA ALA A 498 -62.69 -38.03 -24.62
C ALA A 498 -62.87 -37.09 -23.41
N LEU A 499 -62.82 -35.77 -23.62
CA LEU A 499 -62.97 -34.75 -22.56
C LEU A 499 -64.38 -34.13 -22.53
N GLU A 500 -65.20 -34.32 -23.56
CA GLU A 500 -66.59 -33.83 -23.60
C GLU A 500 -67.48 -34.45 -22.50
N ASP A 501 -67.14 -35.62 -21.97
CA ASP A 501 -67.96 -36.31 -20.97
C ASP A 501 -67.65 -35.94 -19.50
N GLN A 502 -66.62 -35.14 -19.21
CA GLN A 502 -66.21 -34.85 -17.81
C GLN A 502 -66.01 -33.38 -17.43
N ALA A 503 -66.07 -32.42 -18.36
CA ALA A 503 -65.84 -31.01 -18.05
C ALA A 503 -67.17 -30.20 -18.08
N ARG A 504 -67.95 -30.26 -17.00
CA ARG A 504 -69.26 -29.55 -16.90
C ARG A 504 -69.17 -28.02 -16.91
N ASP A 505 -67.98 -27.45 -16.75
CA ASP A 505 -67.76 -26.01 -16.55
C ASP A 505 -66.92 -25.34 -17.67
N VAL A 506 -66.85 -25.93 -18.88
CA VAL A 506 -66.08 -25.38 -20.01
C VAL A 506 -67.03 -24.85 -21.07
N GLU A 507 -66.95 -23.55 -21.35
CA GLU A 507 -67.71 -22.91 -22.43
C GLU A 507 -67.22 -23.41 -23.80
N PRO A 508 -68.12 -23.80 -24.73
CA PRO A 508 -67.72 -24.22 -26.06
C PRO A 508 -67.04 -23.09 -26.82
N VAL A 509 -65.88 -23.37 -27.42
CA VAL A 509 -65.09 -22.41 -28.18
C VAL A 509 -65.89 -21.94 -29.41
N SER A 510 -66.09 -20.63 -29.55
CA SER A 510 -66.82 -20.05 -30.68
C SER A 510 -66.10 -20.31 -32.02
N ARG A 511 -66.89 -20.42 -33.11
CA ARG A 511 -66.36 -20.78 -34.44
C ARG A 511 -65.31 -19.78 -34.96
N GLU A 512 -65.36 -18.54 -34.49
CA GLU A 512 -64.45 -17.43 -34.85
C GLU A 512 -63.04 -17.54 -34.23
N MET A 513 -62.89 -18.38 -33.21
CA MET A 513 -61.66 -18.57 -32.44
C MET A 513 -60.85 -19.79 -32.91
N ARG A 514 -61.46 -20.65 -33.74
CA ARG A 514 -60.77 -21.81 -34.31
C ARG A 514 -59.63 -21.34 -35.23
N GLY A 515 -58.40 -21.74 -34.91
CA GLY A 515 -57.20 -21.36 -35.67
C GLY A 515 -56.47 -20.09 -35.17
N LYS A 516 -56.99 -19.41 -34.14
CA LYS A 516 -56.35 -18.25 -33.50
C LYS A 516 -55.68 -18.61 -32.16
N GLU A 517 -55.14 -19.82 -32.05
CA GLU A 517 -54.47 -20.29 -30.83
C GLU A 517 -53.10 -19.60 -30.70
N ALA A 518 -52.95 -18.70 -29.72
CA ALA A 518 -51.70 -17.99 -29.46
C ALA A 518 -50.73 -18.85 -28.62
N ILE A 519 -51.24 -19.46 -27.56
CA ILE A 519 -50.46 -20.30 -26.64
C ILE A 519 -51.31 -21.53 -26.32
N ARG A 520 -50.73 -22.73 -26.50
CA ARG A 520 -51.36 -23.99 -26.09
C ARG A 520 -50.47 -24.72 -25.10
N ILE A 521 -50.98 -24.85 -23.88
CA ILE A 521 -50.38 -25.61 -22.78
C ILE A 521 -51.06 -26.97 -22.76
N VAL A 522 -50.27 -28.03 -22.87
CA VAL A 522 -50.77 -29.41 -22.84
C VAL A 522 -50.04 -30.14 -21.73
N ASP A 523 -50.81 -30.76 -20.86
CA ASP A 523 -50.38 -31.71 -19.85
C ASP A 523 -49.29 -31.15 -18.91
N LEU A 524 -49.48 -29.92 -18.43
CA LEU A 524 -48.51 -29.27 -17.56
C LEU A 524 -48.56 -29.88 -16.15
N TYR A 525 -47.41 -30.36 -15.67
CA TYR A 525 -47.24 -30.87 -14.31
C TYR A 525 -46.13 -30.12 -13.56
N LYS A 526 -46.39 -29.80 -12.29
CA LYS A 526 -45.38 -29.27 -11.37
C LYS A 526 -45.60 -29.82 -9.97
N THR A 527 -44.63 -30.61 -9.51
CA THR A 527 -44.61 -31.16 -8.15
C THR A 527 -43.44 -30.58 -7.36
N PHE A 528 -43.75 -29.96 -6.22
CA PHE A 528 -42.75 -29.50 -5.26
C PHE A 528 -42.45 -30.58 -4.24
N HIS A 529 -41.18 -30.93 -4.12
CA HIS A 529 -40.70 -31.90 -3.16
C HIS A 529 -40.00 -31.15 -2.02
N SER A 530 -40.43 -31.39 -0.78
CA SER A 530 -39.81 -30.81 0.41
C SER A 530 -39.22 -31.89 1.29
N CYS A 531 -38.03 -31.66 1.86
CA CYS A 531 -37.29 -32.68 2.62
C CYS A 531 -38.03 -33.24 3.86
N ARG A 532 -39.08 -32.56 4.33
CA ARG A 532 -39.85 -32.96 5.52
C ARG A 532 -41.36 -32.93 5.31
N LYS A 533 -41.84 -32.67 4.09
CA LYS A 533 -43.29 -32.63 3.78
C LYS A 533 -43.57 -33.51 2.57
N PRO A 534 -44.76 -34.12 2.49
CA PRO A 534 -45.17 -34.86 1.30
C PRO A 534 -45.06 -33.98 0.05
N ALA A 535 -44.76 -34.62 -1.08
CA ALA A 535 -44.67 -33.93 -2.36
C ALA A 535 -46.02 -33.26 -2.67
N VAL A 536 -46.00 -31.97 -2.99
CA VAL A 536 -47.21 -31.20 -3.30
C VAL A 536 -47.25 -31.02 -4.82
N ASN A 537 -48.25 -31.63 -5.45
CA ASN A 537 -48.56 -31.38 -6.86
C ASN A 537 -49.24 -30.02 -6.97
N ALA A 538 -48.47 -28.98 -7.32
CA ALA A 538 -48.98 -27.62 -7.47
C ALA A 538 -49.68 -27.42 -8.83
N VAL A 539 -49.29 -28.18 -9.86
CA VAL A 539 -49.96 -28.22 -11.16
C VAL A 539 -50.04 -29.68 -11.58
N ASN A 540 -51.21 -30.17 -11.98
CA ASN A 540 -51.46 -31.59 -12.24
C ASN A 540 -52.24 -31.81 -13.54
N GLY A 541 -51.55 -31.86 -14.68
CA GLY A 541 -52.14 -32.14 -15.99
C GLY A 541 -53.01 -31.02 -16.53
N ILE A 542 -52.56 -29.76 -16.39
CA ILE A 542 -53.33 -28.61 -16.88
C ILE A 542 -53.21 -28.49 -18.40
N ASN A 543 -54.36 -28.50 -19.06
CA ASN A 543 -54.52 -28.18 -20.47
C ASN A 543 -55.18 -26.80 -20.59
N LEU A 544 -54.49 -25.83 -21.19
CA LEU A 544 -54.98 -24.46 -21.34
C LEU A 544 -54.63 -23.94 -22.73
N THR A 545 -55.64 -23.44 -23.44
CA THR A 545 -55.45 -22.78 -24.74
C THR A 545 -55.83 -21.31 -24.60
N ILE A 546 -54.89 -20.43 -24.94
CA ILE A 546 -55.05 -18.97 -24.95
C ILE A 546 -55.13 -18.53 -26.40
N TYR A 547 -56.12 -17.70 -26.71
CA TYR A 547 -56.37 -17.25 -28.07
C TYR A 547 -55.97 -15.80 -28.31
N GLU A 548 -55.65 -15.47 -29.55
CA GLU A 548 -55.34 -14.12 -29.99
C GLU A 548 -56.54 -13.18 -29.82
N GLY A 549 -56.30 -11.97 -29.28
CA GLY A 549 -57.32 -10.95 -29.10
C GLY A 549 -58.23 -11.12 -27.86
N GLN A 550 -58.00 -12.14 -27.03
CA GLN A 550 -58.73 -12.33 -25.76
C GLN A 550 -57.87 -11.95 -24.54
N ILE A 551 -58.51 -11.36 -23.54
CA ILE A 551 -57.92 -11.16 -22.22
C ILE A 551 -58.14 -12.44 -21.41
N THR A 552 -57.05 -13.14 -21.07
CA THR A 552 -57.12 -14.34 -20.22
C THR A 552 -56.79 -13.97 -18.77
N ALA A 553 -57.67 -14.32 -17.84
CA ALA A 553 -57.45 -14.14 -16.41
C ALA A 553 -57.53 -15.49 -15.68
N ILE A 554 -56.56 -15.77 -14.81
CA ILE A 554 -56.53 -16.98 -13.98
C ILE A 554 -57.04 -16.61 -12.59
N LEU A 555 -58.25 -17.06 -12.25
CA LEU A 555 -58.88 -16.85 -10.96
C LEU A 555 -58.93 -18.16 -10.16
N GLY A 556 -58.78 -18.07 -8.84
CA GLY A 556 -58.86 -19.23 -7.96
C GLY A 556 -58.49 -18.90 -6.52
N HIS A 557 -58.80 -19.79 -5.58
CA HIS A 557 -58.47 -19.59 -4.16
C HIS A 557 -56.95 -19.51 -3.92
N ASN A 558 -56.54 -18.94 -2.78
CA ASN A 558 -55.14 -18.91 -2.37
C ASN A 558 -54.61 -20.36 -2.24
N GLY A 559 -53.43 -20.63 -2.79
CA GLY A 559 -52.84 -21.98 -2.81
C GLY A 559 -53.23 -22.88 -4.00
N ALA A 560 -54.10 -22.43 -4.92
CA ALA A 560 -54.52 -23.21 -6.10
C ALA A 560 -53.44 -23.38 -7.20
N GLY A 561 -52.17 -23.02 -6.93
CA GLY A 561 -51.08 -23.13 -7.92
C GLY A 561 -51.01 -22.01 -8.95
N LYS A 562 -51.81 -20.93 -8.82
CA LYS A 562 -51.87 -19.80 -9.78
C LYS A 562 -50.53 -19.16 -10.14
N SER A 563 -49.62 -19.00 -9.17
CA SER A 563 -48.29 -18.40 -9.40
C SER A 563 -47.26 -19.43 -9.89
N THR A 564 -47.61 -20.71 -9.86
CA THR A 564 -46.75 -21.81 -10.32
C THR A 564 -47.00 -22.14 -11.78
N LEU A 565 -48.26 -22.04 -12.22
CA LEU A 565 -48.65 -21.96 -13.62
C LEU A 565 -48.16 -20.63 -14.21
#